data_AF-A0A662DMZ9-F1
#
_entry.id   AF-A0A662DMZ9-F1
#
_cell.length_a   1.000
_cell.length_b   1.000
_cell.length_c   1.000
_cell.angle_alpha   90.00
_cell.angle_beta   90.00
_cell.angle_gamma   90.00
#
_symmetry.space_group_name_H-M   'P 1'
#
loop_
_entity.id
_entity.type
_entity.pdbx_description
1 polymer ?
#
loop_
_entity_poly.entity_id
_entity_poly.type
_entity_poly.pdbx_seq_one_letter_code
_entity_poly.pdbx_strand_id
1 'polypeptide(L)'
;MKVSDVLTRERRRAGVTQSELSRLTGVSRPLVSSYEHDRNSPSVEQMSRLLLPLGVELSARPVMTRVDRRSLGFALRVVDHLWTDPERTLDVARRQLARQRDRATINELPWLDVWDSILGLPVGVICGVLADEGQFARDLRQSSPMSVVLDESERLEVIRETR
;
A
#
# COMPACT_ATOMS: atom_id res chain seq x y z
N MET A 1 -14.21 4.79 -9.73
CA MET A 1 -14.02 6.19 -9.31
C MET A 1 -13.66 6.99 -10.56
N LYS A 2 -14.43 8.04 -10.86
CA LYS A 2 -14.12 8.94 -11.98
C LYS A 2 -13.15 10.03 -11.53
N VAL A 3 -12.52 10.68 -12.50
CA VAL A 3 -11.56 11.78 -12.27
C VAL A 3 -12.25 13.00 -11.63
N SER A 4 -13.50 13.27 -12.01
CA SER A 4 -14.37 14.31 -11.41
C SER A 4 -14.70 14.07 -9.94
N ASP A 5 -14.91 12.81 -9.54
CA ASP A 5 -15.18 12.42 -8.15
C ASP A 5 -14.02 12.83 -7.25
N VAL A 6 -12.78 12.66 -7.72
CA VAL A 6 -11.57 12.99 -6.96
C VAL A 6 -11.49 14.49 -6.69
N LEU A 7 -11.61 15.32 -7.73
CA LEU A 7 -11.54 16.78 -7.58
C LEU A 7 -12.64 17.29 -6.64
N THR A 8 -13.88 16.84 -6.84
CA THR A 8 -15.02 17.23 -6.01
C THR A 8 -14.81 16.82 -4.55
N ARG A 9 -14.34 15.60 -4.31
CA ARG A 9 -14.09 15.05 -2.97
C ARG A 9 -13.01 15.86 -2.25
N GLU A 10 -11.84 16.03 -2.85
CA GLU A 10 -10.71 16.70 -2.19
C GLU A 10 -11.00 18.19 -1.96
N ARG A 11 -11.65 18.88 -2.91
CA ARG A 11 -12.07 20.27 -2.71
C ARG A 11 -13.02 20.40 -1.51
N ARG A 12 -14.03 19.53 -1.41
CA ARG A 12 -14.98 19.53 -0.29
C ARG A 12 -14.30 19.20 1.04
N ARG A 13 -13.38 18.23 1.04
CA ARG A 13 -12.59 17.85 2.22
C ARG A 13 -11.76 19.03 2.75
N ALA A 14 -11.20 19.84 1.85
CA ALA A 14 -10.48 21.05 2.19
C ALA A 14 -11.38 22.25 2.57
N GLY A 15 -12.71 22.13 2.46
CA GLY A 15 -13.65 23.23 2.75
C GLY A 15 -13.62 24.37 1.72
N VAL A 16 -13.05 24.13 0.53
CA VAL A 16 -12.82 25.16 -0.50
C VAL A 16 -14.01 25.21 -1.47
N THR A 17 -14.50 26.39 -1.85
CA THR A 17 -15.52 26.56 -2.90
C THR A 17 -14.89 26.54 -4.30
N GLN A 18 -15.69 26.32 -5.36
CA GLN A 18 -15.18 26.42 -6.73
C GLN A 18 -14.56 27.79 -7.05
N SER A 19 -15.11 28.87 -6.48
CA SER A 19 -14.59 30.23 -6.64
C SER A 19 -13.27 30.44 -5.92
N GLU A 20 -13.11 29.88 -4.72
CA GLU A 20 -11.84 29.90 -3.99
C GLU A 20 -10.77 29.08 -4.71
N LEU A 21 -11.12 27.88 -5.17
CA LEU A 21 -10.20 27.06 -5.96
C LEU A 21 -9.77 27.79 -7.23
N SER A 22 -10.71 28.52 -7.87
CA SER A 22 -10.41 29.35 -9.03
C SER A 22 -9.39 30.45 -8.71
N ARG A 23 -9.53 31.13 -7.56
CA ARG A 23 -8.57 32.13 -7.10
C ARG A 23 -7.20 31.53 -6.76
N LEU A 24 -7.17 30.37 -6.10
CA LEU A 24 -5.93 29.70 -5.70
C LEU A 24 -5.13 29.19 -6.90
N THR A 25 -5.82 28.73 -7.93
CA THR A 25 -5.18 28.01 -9.05
C THR A 25 -5.07 28.84 -10.31
N GLY A 26 -5.88 29.88 -10.47
CA GLY A 26 -6.05 30.61 -11.73
C GLY A 26 -6.87 29.86 -12.79
N VAL A 27 -7.39 28.67 -12.50
CA VAL A 27 -8.33 27.96 -13.37
C VAL A 27 -9.70 28.60 -13.21
N SER A 28 -10.39 28.92 -14.31
CA SER A 28 -11.67 29.63 -14.22
C SER A 28 -12.75 28.80 -13.51
N ARG A 29 -13.59 29.44 -12.68
CA ARG A 29 -14.72 28.76 -12.01
C ARG A 29 -15.61 27.96 -12.99
N PRO A 30 -15.99 28.47 -14.18
CA PRO A 30 -16.75 27.67 -15.15
C PRO A 30 -16.02 26.40 -15.59
N LEU A 31 -14.70 26.46 -15.77
CA LEU A 31 -13.89 25.30 -16.15
C LEU A 31 -13.77 24.29 -15.01
N VAL A 32 -13.55 24.75 -13.77
CA VAL A 32 -13.61 23.92 -12.55
C VAL A 32 -14.97 23.20 -12.47
N SER A 33 -16.07 23.94 -12.64
CA SER A 33 -17.42 23.36 -12.66
C SER A 33 -17.60 22.36 -13.81
N SER A 34 -17.00 22.60 -14.98
CA SER A 34 -17.03 21.65 -16.10
C SER A 34 -16.33 20.34 -15.74
N TYR A 35 -15.16 20.41 -15.10
CA TYR A 35 -14.42 19.24 -14.63
C TYR A 35 -15.17 18.45 -13.54
N GLU A 36 -15.79 19.13 -12.57
CA GLU A 36 -16.54 18.45 -11.49
C GLU A 36 -17.82 17.76 -11.97
N HIS A 37 -18.37 18.16 -13.13
CA HIS A 37 -19.60 17.58 -13.70
C HIS A 37 -19.34 16.69 -14.93
N ASP A 38 -18.12 16.17 -15.11
CA ASP A 38 -17.73 15.30 -16.23
C ASP A 38 -17.96 15.91 -17.63
N ARG A 39 -18.16 17.23 -17.74
CA ARG A 39 -18.39 17.90 -19.04
C ARG A 39 -17.10 18.05 -19.84
N ASN A 40 -15.98 18.24 -19.14
CA ASN A 40 -14.62 18.23 -19.68
C ASN A 40 -13.73 17.38 -18.78
N SER A 41 -12.66 16.82 -19.34
CA SER A 41 -11.61 16.15 -18.56
C SER A 41 -10.39 17.06 -18.42
N PRO A 42 -9.85 17.30 -17.21
CA PRO A 42 -8.59 18.00 -17.05
C PRO A 42 -7.43 17.15 -17.58
N SER A 43 -6.38 17.79 -18.10
CA SER A 43 -5.10 17.11 -18.30
C SER A 43 -4.48 16.73 -16.94
N VAL A 44 -3.48 15.85 -16.93
CA VAL A 44 -2.73 15.52 -15.70
C VAL A 44 -2.16 16.78 -15.05
N GLU A 45 -1.60 17.69 -15.85
CA GLU A 45 -1.07 18.97 -15.37
C GLU A 45 -2.16 19.85 -14.74
N GLN A 46 -3.32 19.98 -15.37
CA GLN A 46 -4.44 20.76 -14.81
C GLN A 46 -4.97 20.12 -13.53
N MET A 47 -5.05 18.80 -13.48
CA MET A 47 -5.47 18.10 -12.27
C MET A 47 -4.48 18.32 -11.12
N SER A 48 -3.17 18.17 -11.37
CA SER A 48 -2.13 18.46 -10.38
C SER A 48 -2.19 19.91 -9.89
N ARG A 49 -2.40 20.87 -10.81
CA ARG A 49 -2.56 22.29 -10.48
C ARG A 49 -3.77 22.56 -9.58
N LEU A 50 -4.89 21.83 -9.78
CA LEU A 50 -6.10 21.96 -8.97
C LEU A 50 -5.96 21.30 -7.59
N LEU A 51 -5.24 20.17 -7.50
CA LEU A 51 -5.10 19.38 -6.28
C LEU A 51 -4.01 19.92 -5.34
N LEU A 52 -2.91 20.45 -5.87
CA LEU A 52 -1.74 20.84 -5.07
C LEU A 52 -2.07 21.88 -3.99
N PRO A 53 -2.84 22.97 -4.25
CA PRO A 53 -3.22 23.93 -3.20
C PRO A 53 -4.17 23.35 -2.15
N LEU A 54 -4.78 22.19 -2.40
CA LEU A 54 -5.63 21.47 -1.45
C LEU A 54 -4.81 20.52 -0.55
N GLY A 55 -3.48 20.52 -0.68
CA GLY A 55 -2.60 19.59 0.01
C GLY A 55 -2.64 18.17 -0.57
N VAL A 56 -3.05 18.03 -1.83
CA VAL A 56 -3.16 16.72 -2.50
C VAL A 56 -2.20 16.64 -3.68
N GLU A 57 -1.35 15.61 -3.68
CA GLU A 57 -0.44 15.31 -4.78
C GLU A 57 -1.01 14.18 -5.66
N LEU A 58 -0.92 14.37 -6.98
CA LEU A 58 -1.30 13.35 -7.94
C LEU A 58 -0.11 12.42 -8.23
N SER A 59 -0.21 11.16 -7.81
CA SER A 59 0.82 10.14 -8.06
C SER A 59 0.27 8.97 -8.88
N ALA A 60 1.06 8.44 -9.81
CA ALA A 60 0.80 7.14 -10.42
C ALA A 60 1.34 6.02 -9.51
N ARG A 61 0.58 4.95 -9.33
CA ARG A 61 1.02 3.74 -8.61
C ARG A 61 0.73 2.50 -9.45
N PRO A 62 1.64 1.51 -9.50
CA PRO A 62 1.38 0.24 -10.14
C PRO A 62 0.16 -0.45 -9.51
N VAL A 63 -0.78 -0.87 -10.36
CA VAL A 63 -1.93 -1.69 -9.93
C VAL A 63 -1.41 -3.02 -9.41
N MET A 64 -1.93 -3.47 -8.26
CA MET A 64 -1.57 -4.78 -7.71
C MET A 64 -1.94 -5.89 -8.68
N THR A 65 -0.94 -6.66 -9.08
CA THR A 65 -1.13 -7.90 -9.82
C THR A 65 -1.87 -8.92 -8.96
N ARG A 66 -2.34 -10.01 -9.58
CA ARG A 66 -2.89 -11.14 -8.80
C ARG A 66 -1.87 -11.73 -7.84
N VAL A 67 -0.59 -11.73 -8.23
CA VAL A 67 0.52 -12.22 -7.38
C VAL A 67 0.70 -11.30 -6.17
N ASP A 68 0.66 -9.98 -6.36
CA ASP A 68 0.76 -9.02 -5.25
C ASP A 68 -0.40 -9.17 -4.27
N ARG A 69 -1.63 -9.30 -4.77
CA ARG A 69 -2.83 -9.50 -3.95
C ARG A 69 -2.77 -10.78 -3.13
N ARG A 70 -2.28 -11.87 -3.73
CA ARG A 70 -2.08 -13.13 -3.02
C ARG A 70 -0.99 -13.01 -1.95
N SER A 71 0.13 -12.37 -2.26
CA SER A 71 1.20 -12.11 -1.29
C SER A 71 0.70 -11.28 -0.10
N LEU A 72 -0.11 -10.24 -0.35
CA LEU A 72 -0.76 -9.46 0.70
C LEU A 72 -1.73 -10.31 1.53
N GLY A 73 -2.56 -11.15 0.88
CA GLY A 73 -3.47 -12.04 1.59
C GLY A 73 -2.75 -12.97 2.57
N PHE A 74 -1.60 -13.55 2.18
CA PHE A 74 -0.79 -14.35 3.10
C PHE A 74 -0.25 -13.50 4.26
N ALA A 75 0.23 -12.29 3.98
CA ALA A 75 0.74 -11.40 5.02
C ALA A 75 -0.34 -11.00 6.02
N LEU A 76 -1.58 -10.77 5.58
CA LEU A 76 -2.70 -10.46 6.46
C LEU A 76 -3.06 -11.65 7.38
N ARG A 77 -3.02 -12.89 6.90
CA ARG A 77 -3.18 -14.05 7.78
C ARG A 77 -2.05 -14.16 8.80
N VAL A 78 -0.81 -13.86 8.40
CA VAL A 78 0.31 -13.78 9.36
C VAL A 78 0.10 -12.68 10.40
N VAL A 79 -0.53 -11.55 10.04
CA VAL A 79 -0.92 -10.51 10.99
C VAL A 79 -1.90 -11.03 12.04
N ASP A 80 -2.87 -11.88 11.65
CA ASP A 80 -3.80 -12.51 12.60
C ASP A 80 -3.06 -13.41 13.61
N HIS A 81 -2.08 -14.18 13.14
CA HIS A 81 -1.19 -14.97 14.00
C HIS A 81 -0.36 -14.10 14.95
N LEU A 82 0.20 -12.99 14.46
CA LEU A 82 0.95 -12.03 15.28
C LEU A 82 0.08 -11.39 16.37
N TRP A 83 -1.20 -11.15 16.12
CA TRP A 83 -2.12 -10.65 17.14
C TRP A 83 -2.49 -11.70 18.18
N THR A 84 -2.51 -12.97 17.80
CA THR A 84 -2.96 -14.08 18.66
C THR A 84 -1.81 -14.64 19.51
N ASP A 85 -0.67 -14.90 18.89
CA ASP A 85 0.52 -15.48 19.53
C ASP A 85 1.80 -14.87 18.89
N PRO A 86 2.17 -13.64 19.31
CA PRO A 86 3.31 -12.95 18.74
C PRO A 86 4.63 -13.66 19.04
N GLU A 87 4.81 -14.23 20.23
CA GLU A 87 6.07 -14.87 20.62
C GLU A 87 6.36 -16.07 19.74
N ARG A 88 5.39 -16.99 19.59
CA ARG A 88 5.53 -18.16 18.72
C ARG A 88 5.75 -17.76 17.27
N THR A 89 4.97 -16.79 16.77
CA THR A 89 5.03 -16.38 15.36
C THR A 89 6.38 -15.75 15.02
N LEU A 90 6.90 -14.90 15.90
CA LEU A 90 8.22 -14.28 15.72
C LEU A 90 9.36 -15.29 15.87
N ASP A 91 9.24 -16.27 16.77
CA ASP A 91 10.24 -17.33 16.89
C ASP A 91 10.32 -18.20 15.62
N VAL A 92 9.17 -18.58 15.05
CA VAL A 92 9.11 -19.28 13.75
C VAL A 92 9.77 -18.45 12.65
N ALA A 93 9.45 -17.16 12.57
CA ALA A 93 10.02 -16.25 11.58
C ALA A 93 11.55 -16.12 11.72
N ARG A 94 12.07 -15.92 12.94
CA ARG A 94 13.51 -15.80 13.20
C ARG A 94 14.27 -17.08 12.84
N ARG A 95 13.72 -18.25 13.19
CA ARG A 95 14.30 -19.55 12.80
C ARG A 95 14.32 -19.74 11.28
N GLN A 96 13.28 -19.29 10.59
CA GLN A 96 13.24 -19.34 9.13
C GLN A 96 14.23 -18.35 8.49
N LEU A 97 14.34 -17.14 9.03
CA LEU A 97 15.29 -16.13 8.56
C LEU A 97 16.74 -16.62 8.64
N ALA A 98 17.12 -17.29 9.74
CA ALA A 98 18.44 -17.90 9.88
C ALA A 98 18.72 -18.94 8.77
N ARG A 99 17.75 -19.83 8.49
CA ARG A 99 17.88 -20.82 7.41
C ARG A 99 17.94 -20.20 6.02
N GLN A 100 17.24 -19.10 5.80
CA GLN A 100 17.31 -18.36 4.53
C GLN A 100 18.70 -17.75 4.35
N ARG A 101 19.27 -17.15 5.40
CA ARG A 101 20.63 -16.59 5.37
C ARG A 101 21.70 -17.62 5.01
N ASP A 102 21.61 -18.85 5.53
CA ASP A 102 22.56 -19.92 5.22
C ASP A 102 22.62 -20.29 3.73
N ARG A 103 21.55 -19.98 2.98
CA ARG A 103 21.39 -20.33 1.55
C ARG A 103 21.34 -19.11 0.65
N ALA A 104 21.44 -17.92 1.22
CA ALA A 104 21.22 -16.68 0.51
C ALA A 104 22.37 -16.37 -0.45
N THR A 105 22.00 -15.85 -1.61
CA THR A 105 22.94 -15.20 -2.52
C THR A 105 23.27 -13.79 -2.02
N ILE A 106 24.35 -13.21 -2.53
CA ILE A 106 24.75 -11.83 -2.17
C ILE A 106 23.67 -10.78 -2.44
N ASN A 107 22.79 -11.02 -3.42
CA ASN A 107 21.69 -10.11 -3.77
C ASN A 107 20.47 -10.24 -2.84
N GLU A 108 20.34 -11.35 -2.11
CA GLU A 108 19.23 -11.58 -1.19
C GLU A 108 19.54 -11.08 0.22
N LEU A 109 20.83 -11.06 0.61
CA LEU A 109 21.28 -10.63 1.94
C LEU A 109 20.71 -9.26 2.37
N PRO A 110 20.68 -8.20 1.52
CA PRO A 110 20.12 -6.91 1.93
C PRO A 110 18.65 -7.01 2.39
N TRP A 111 17.84 -7.85 1.73
CA TRP A 111 16.44 -8.04 2.13
C TRP A 111 16.31 -8.81 3.43
N LEU A 112 17.21 -9.77 3.69
CA LEU A 112 17.23 -10.51 4.94
C LEU A 112 17.68 -9.62 6.11
N ASP A 113 18.58 -8.66 5.88
CA ASP A 113 18.99 -7.66 6.87
C ASP A 113 17.86 -6.67 7.21
N VAL A 114 17.07 -6.29 6.21
CA VAL A 114 15.83 -5.52 6.43
C VAL A 114 14.85 -6.33 7.28
N TRP A 115 14.64 -7.60 6.96
CA TRP A 115 13.77 -8.47 7.75
C TRP A 115 14.25 -8.63 9.20
N ASP A 116 15.54 -8.80 9.42
CA ASP A 116 16.13 -8.88 10.76
C ASP A 116 15.82 -7.64 11.59
N SER A 117 15.97 -6.47 10.98
CA SER A 117 15.63 -5.17 11.59
C SER A 117 14.15 -5.10 11.93
N ILE A 118 13.26 -5.52 11.01
CA ILE A 118 11.81 -5.49 11.20
C ILE A 118 11.38 -6.45 12.33
N LEU A 119 11.95 -7.64 12.41
CA LEU A 119 11.61 -8.62 13.46
C LEU A 119 12.05 -8.20 14.87
N GLY A 120 12.85 -7.13 14.98
CA GLY A 120 13.20 -6.47 16.24
C GLY A 120 12.25 -5.34 16.64
N LEU A 121 11.28 -4.97 15.80
CA LEU A 121 10.33 -3.88 16.07
C LEU A 121 9.14 -4.34 16.91
N PRO A 122 8.37 -3.39 17.51
CA PRO A 122 7.11 -3.73 18.17
C PRO A 122 6.13 -4.41 17.20
N VAL A 123 5.37 -5.39 17.70
CA VAL A 123 4.43 -6.22 16.90
C VAL A 123 3.50 -5.36 16.05
N GLY A 124 2.94 -4.28 16.59
CA GLY A 124 2.07 -3.38 15.83
C GLY A 124 2.76 -2.73 14.61
N VAL A 125 4.06 -2.45 14.71
CA VAL A 125 4.85 -1.92 13.60
C VAL A 125 5.10 -3.00 12.54
N ILE A 126 5.41 -4.23 12.99
CA ILE A 126 5.55 -5.39 12.09
C ILE A 126 4.26 -5.63 11.31
N CYS A 127 3.11 -5.61 11.99
CA CYS A 127 1.81 -5.76 11.35
C CYS A 127 1.54 -4.66 10.33
N GLY A 128 1.89 -3.41 10.64
CA GLY A 128 1.79 -2.29 9.71
C GLY A 128 2.61 -2.50 8.44
N VAL A 129 3.85 -2.97 8.56
CA VAL A 129 4.72 -3.25 7.40
C VAL A 129 4.17 -4.42 6.56
N LEU A 130 3.70 -5.48 7.21
CA LEU A 130 3.12 -6.64 6.51
C LEU A 130 1.86 -6.29 5.71
N ALA A 131 1.01 -5.42 6.26
CA ALA A 131 -0.24 -4.98 5.65
C ALA A 131 -0.08 -3.87 4.59
N ASP A 132 1.12 -3.27 4.46
CA ASP A 132 1.33 -2.14 3.56
C ASP A 132 1.24 -2.56 2.08
N GLU A 133 0.42 -1.85 1.30
CA GLU A 133 0.23 -2.09 -0.14
C GLU A 133 1.29 -1.41 -1.02
N GLY A 134 2.19 -0.61 -0.43
CA GLY A 134 3.27 0.11 -1.09
C GLY A 134 4.31 -0.81 -1.74
N GLN A 135 5.03 -0.27 -2.73
CA GLN A 135 5.97 -1.05 -3.54
C GLN A 135 7.06 -1.73 -2.69
N PHE A 136 7.65 -0.99 -1.73
CA PHE A 136 8.65 -1.54 -0.82
C PHE A 136 8.16 -2.78 -0.07
N ALA A 137 6.94 -2.73 0.47
CA ALA A 137 6.35 -3.85 1.20
C ALA A 137 6.03 -5.04 0.28
N ARG A 138 5.65 -4.79 -0.97
CA ARG A 138 5.47 -5.86 -1.98
C ARG A 138 6.77 -6.60 -2.24
N ASP A 139 7.86 -5.87 -2.45
CA ASP A 139 9.17 -6.43 -2.74
C ASP A 139 9.70 -7.19 -1.51
N LEU A 140 9.54 -6.60 -0.32
CA LEU A 140 9.93 -7.21 0.95
C LEU A 140 9.20 -8.54 1.20
N ARG A 141 7.89 -8.64 0.90
CA ARG A 141 7.13 -9.89 1.10
C ARG A 141 7.59 -11.05 0.21
N GLN A 142 8.30 -10.79 -0.90
CA GLN A 142 8.83 -11.86 -1.76
C GLN A 142 9.86 -12.74 -1.05
N SER A 143 10.58 -12.19 -0.07
CA SER A 143 11.59 -12.88 0.73
C SER A 143 11.10 -13.22 2.14
N SER A 144 9.79 -13.11 2.42
CA SER A 144 9.27 -13.15 3.79
C SER A 144 9.69 -14.40 4.58
N PRO A 145 10.34 -14.24 5.75
CA PRO A 145 10.65 -15.35 6.64
C PRO A 145 9.38 -15.92 7.31
N MET A 146 8.25 -15.21 7.24
CA MET A 146 6.96 -15.66 7.77
C MET A 146 6.17 -16.52 6.78
N SER A 147 6.74 -16.84 5.61
CA SER A 147 6.13 -17.71 4.61
C SER A 147 5.77 -19.12 5.11
N VAL A 148 6.36 -19.55 6.23
CA VAL A 148 6.18 -20.86 6.88
C VAL A 148 5.24 -20.83 8.08
N VAL A 149 4.68 -19.66 8.44
CA VAL A 149 3.75 -19.52 9.58
C VAL A 149 2.40 -20.16 9.26
N LEU A 150 1.92 -19.99 8.03
CA LEU A 150 0.62 -20.49 7.60
C LEU A 150 0.68 -21.97 7.24
N ASP A 151 -0.35 -22.72 7.65
CA ASP A 151 -0.53 -24.09 7.21
C ASP A 151 -1.12 -24.18 5.79
N GLU A 152 -1.18 -25.40 5.23
CA GLU A 152 -1.67 -25.60 3.87
C GLU A 152 -3.14 -25.20 3.70
N SER A 153 -3.96 -25.37 4.73
CA SER A 153 -5.39 -25.03 4.67
C SER A 153 -5.60 -23.51 4.59
N GLU A 154 -4.88 -22.75 5.40
CA GLU A 154 -4.88 -21.29 5.39
C GLU A 154 -4.35 -20.75 4.05
N ARG A 155 -3.30 -21.37 3.52
CA ARG A 155 -2.73 -20.97 2.22
C ARG A 155 -3.73 -21.19 1.08
N LEU A 156 -4.43 -22.31 1.08
CA LEU A 156 -5.46 -22.61 0.09
C LEU A 156 -6.64 -21.65 0.19
N GLU A 157 -7.01 -21.23 1.39
CA GLU A 157 -8.07 -20.24 1.61
C GLU A 157 -7.71 -18.90 0.96
N VAL A 158 -6.51 -18.37 1.23
CA VAL A 158 -6.03 -17.12 0.62
C VAL A 158 -5.98 -17.23 -0.91
N ILE A 159 -5.55 -18.37 -1.45
CA ILE A 159 -5.53 -18.59 -2.91
C ILE A 159 -6.94 -18.53 -3.51
N ARG A 160 -7.96 -19.01 -2.80
CA ARG A 160 -9.36 -18.95 -3.27
C ARG A 160 -9.92 -17.53 -3.21
N GLU A 161 -9.61 -16.78 -2.15
CA GLU A 161 -10.06 -15.40 -1.97
C GLU A 161 -9.45 -14.43 -3.00
N THR A 162 -8.24 -14.74 -3.48
CA THR A 162 -7.45 -13.86 -4.37
C THR A 162 -7.50 -14.26 -5.85
N ARG A 163 -8.40 -15.18 -6.23
CA ARG A 163 -8.58 -15.67 -7.61
C ARG A 163 -9.19 -14.64 -8.56
#